data_AF-A0A024EEM3-F1
#
_entry.id   AF-A0A024EEM3-F1
#
_cell.length_a   1.000
_cell.length_b   1.000
_cell.length_c   1.000
_cell.angle_alpha   90.00
_cell.angle_beta   90.00
_cell.angle_gamma   90.00
#
_symmetry.space_group_name_H-M   'P 1'
#
loop_
_entity.id
_entity.type
_entity.pdbx_description
1 polymer ?
#
loop_
_entity_poly.entity_id
_entity_poly.type
_entity_poly.pdbx_seq_one_letter_code
_entity_poly.pdbx_strand_id
1 'polypeptide(L)'
;MSLTPELVAELEILALFNLDSSQEGLKIHQTAAPKAIAAAQRLFDKELITQPDGGYLTSLGRDAAQNVQTVLTILNVQETA
;
A
#
# COMPACT_ATOMS: atom_id res chain seq x y z
N MET A 1 9.47 -8.18 -16.62
CA MET A 1 9.41 -7.98 -15.15
C MET A 1 8.25 -8.80 -14.63
N SER A 2 8.51 -9.76 -13.75
CA SER A 2 7.45 -10.57 -13.13
C SER A 2 7.00 -9.91 -11.83
N LEU A 3 5.69 -9.92 -11.57
CA LEU A 3 5.14 -9.54 -10.26
C LEU A 3 5.61 -10.57 -9.22
N THR A 4 6.64 -10.23 -8.46
CA THR A 4 7.10 -11.07 -7.34
C THR A 4 6.08 -10.97 -6.20
N PRO A 5 5.95 -12.01 -5.37
CA PRO A 5 5.04 -11.98 -4.22
C PRO A 5 5.38 -10.85 -3.22
N GLU A 6 6.61 -10.37 -3.22
CA GLU A 6 7.05 -9.24 -2.41
C GLU A 6 6.46 -7.92 -2.91
N LEU A 7 6.46 -7.71 -4.23
CA LEU A 7 5.90 -6.53 -4.87
C LEU A 7 4.38 -6.51 -4.75
N VAL A 8 3.74 -7.68 -4.90
CA VAL A 8 2.29 -7.82 -4.66
C VAL A 8 1.96 -7.42 -3.23
N ALA A 9 2.74 -7.85 -2.23
CA ALA A 9 2.51 -7.45 -0.84
C ALA A 9 2.70 -5.94 -0.63
N GLU A 10 3.66 -5.30 -1.30
CA GLU A 10 3.83 -3.83 -1.26
C GLU A 10 2.61 -3.10 -1.84
N LEU A 11 2.08 -3.59 -2.97
CA LEU A 11 0.87 -3.04 -3.60
C LEU A 11 -0.36 -3.22 -2.70
N GLU A 12 -0.52 -4.38 -2.07
CA GLU A 12 -1.63 -4.61 -1.13
C GLU A 12 -1.57 -3.66 0.07
N ILE A 13 -0.38 -3.43 0.65
CA ILE A 13 -0.22 -2.46 1.73
C ILE A 13 -0.60 -1.05 1.26
N LEU A 14 -0.14 -0.63 0.08
CA LEU A 14 -0.50 0.67 -0.50
C LEU A 14 -2.02 0.80 -0.75
N ALA A 15 -2.68 -0.29 -1.13
CA ALA A 15 -4.13 -0.33 -1.36
C ALA A 15 -4.95 -0.24 -0.05
N LEU A 16 -4.39 -0.63 1.09
CA LEU A 16 -5.04 -0.54 2.40
C LEU A 16 -5.03 0.89 2.96
N PHE A 17 -4.24 1.81 2.42
CA PHE A 17 -4.24 3.19 2.85
C PHE A 17 -5.48 3.93 2.36
N ASN A 18 -6.14 4.64 3.29
CA ASN A 18 -7.24 5.51 2.95
C ASN A 18 -6.72 6.83 2.36
N LEU A 19 -6.90 7.03 1.04
CA LEU A 19 -6.47 8.26 0.36
C LEU A 19 -7.45 9.42 0.58
N ASP A 20 -8.71 9.13 0.92
CA ASP A 20 -9.75 10.14 1.16
C ASP A 20 -9.46 10.95 2.43
N SER A 21 -8.77 10.33 3.40
CA SER A 21 -8.33 11.00 4.63
C SER A 21 -6.81 11.00 4.75
N SER A 22 -6.20 12.16 4.45
CA SER A 22 -4.77 12.39 4.71
C SER A 22 -4.39 12.29 6.21
N GLN A 23 -5.38 12.26 7.10
CA GLN A 23 -5.19 12.11 8.56
C GLN A 23 -5.32 10.65 9.03
N GLU A 24 -5.80 9.74 8.19
CA GLU A 24 -5.92 8.33 8.53
C GLU A 24 -4.65 7.59 8.09
N GLY A 25 -3.67 7.57 8.99
CA GLY A 25 -2.52 6.69 8.84
C GLY A 25 -2.92 5.23 8.98
N LEU A 26 -2.29 4.34 8.20
CA LEU A 26 -2.49 2.90 8.32
C LEU A 26 -1.48 2.36 9.34
N LYS A 27 -1.96 1.79 10.45
CA LYS A 27 -1.11 1.11 11.42
C LYS A 27 -1.15 -0.40 11.20
N ILE A 28 -0.04 -0.97 10.76
CA ILE A 28 0.12 -2.41 10.67
C ILE A 28 0.48 -2.92 12.06
N HIS A 29 -0.42 -3.68 12.66
CA HIS A 29 -0.10 -4.37 13.90
C HIS A 29 0.98 -5.43 13.64
N GLN A 30 1.90 -5.61 14.58
CA GLN A 30 2.93 -6.67 14.51
C GLN A 30 2.35 -8.11 14.46
N THR A 31 1.03 -8.26 14.65
CA THR A 31 0.27 -9.50 14.45
C THR A 31 -0.10 -9.74 12.98
N ALA A 32 0.14 -8.78 12.09
CA ALA A 32 -0.06 -8.93 10.65
C ALA A 32 0.91 -9.98 10.09
N ALA A 33 0.57 -10.50 8.91
CA ALA A 33 1.40 -11.50 8.24
C ALA A 33 2.86 -11.00 8.12
N PRO A 34 3.88 -11.84 8.32
CA PRO A 34 5.28 -11.41 8.24
C PRO A 34 5.63 -10.80 6.87
N LYS A 35 4.89 -11.18 5.82
CA LYS A 35 4.97 -10.57 4.49
C LYS A 35 4.52 -9.10 4.46
N ALA A 36 3.48 -8.74 5.21
CA ALA A 36 2.97 -7.38 5.33
C ALA A 36 3.96 -6.48 6.07
N ILE A 37 4.53 -6.97 7.17
CA ILE A 37 5.57 -6.26 7.93
C ILE A 37 6.81 -6.03 7.05
N ALA A 38 7.27 -7.07 6.35
CA ALA A 38 8.40 -6.93 5.42
C ALA A 38 8.10 -5.98 4.26
N ALA A 39 6.86 -5.97 3.75
CA ALA A 39 6.44 -5.04 2.69
C ALA A 39 6.43 -3.60 3.18
N ALA A 40 5.89 -3.33 4.37
CA ALA A 40 5.91 -2.00 4.96
C ALA A 40 7.33 -1.51 5.23
N GLN A 41 8.22 -2.37 5.72
CA GLN A 41 9.65 -2.04 5.87
C GLN A 41 10.29 -1.65 4.53
N ARG A 42 9.99 -2.38 3.43
CA ARG A 42 10.48 -2.05 2.08
C ARG A 42 9.90 -0.72 1.58
N LEU A 43 8.62 -0.46 1.80
CA LEU A 43 7.98 0.82 1.45
C LEU A 43 8.59 1.99 2.23
N PHE A 44 8.98 1.75 3.49
CA PHE A 44 9.66 2.74 4.33
C PHE A 44 11.08 3.02 3.83
N ASP A 45 11.83 1.98 3.47
CA ASP A 45 13.17 2.10 2.88
C ASP A 45 13.13 2.89 1.55
N LYS A 46 12.01 2.78 0.81
CA LYS A 46 11.73 3.56 -0.42
C LYS A 46 11.15 4.96 -0.16
N GLU A 47 11.04 5.38 1.10
CA GLU A 47 10.47 6.68 1.51
C GLU A 47 9.02 6.92 1.05
N LEU A 48 8.25 5.84 0.82
CA LEU A 48 6.82 5.91 0.46
C LEU A 48 5.93 6.05 1.69
N ILE A 49 6.37 5.54 2.83
CA ILE A 49 5.67 5.67 4.12
C ILE A 49 6.59 6.31 5.16
N THR A 50 6.01 6.95 6.17
CA THR A 50 6.76 7.65 7.21
C THR A 50 7.23 6.76 8.36
N GLN A 51 6.70 5.53 8.48
CA GLN A 51 7.04 4.59 9.55
C GLN A 51 7.09 3.15 9.03
N PRO A 52 7.99 2.30 9.57
CA PRO A 52 8.14 0.90 9.15
C PRO A 52 6.92 0.03 9.45
N ASP A 53 6.16 0.33 10.52
CA ASP A 53 4.95 -0.39 10.92
C ASP A 53 3.67 0.15 10.28
N GLY A 54 3.79 0.94 9.21
CA GLY A 54 2.67 1.72 8.69
C GLY A 54 2.43 2.96 9.55
N GLY A 55 2.38 4.10 8.87
CA GLY A 55 2.14 5.40 9.46
C GLY A 55 1.37 6.25 8.47
N TYR A 56 1.99 7.32 8.02
CA TYR A 56 1.41 8.18 6.98
C TYR A 56 2.09 7.91 5.65
N LEU A 57 1.35 8.10 4.56
CA LEU A 57 1.93 8.15 3.23
C LEU A 57 2.69 9.46 3.04
N THR A 58 3.89 9.38 2.48
CA THR A 58 4.59 10.55 1.97
C THR A 58 3.88 11.06 0.72
N SER A 59 4.31 12.20 0.15
CA SER A 59 3.75 12.68 -1.12
C SER A 59 3.90 11.63 -2.22
N LEU A 60 5.10 11.04 -2.37
CA LEU A 60 5.35 9.98 -3.35
C LEU A 60 4.56 8.70 -3.04
N GLY A 61 4.43 8.34 -1.76
CA GLY A 61 3.60 7.22 -1.33
C GLY A 61 2.13 7.40 -1.69
N ARG A 62 1.59 8.61 -1.55
CA ARG A 62 0.21 8.94 -1.96
C ARG A 62 0.02 8.77 -3.45
N ASP A 63 0.92 9.29 -4.27
CA ASP A 63 0.88 9.06 -5.72
C ASP A 63 0.93 7.56 -6.04
N ALA A 64 1.82 6.80 -5.40
CA ALA A 64 1.90 5.35 -5.61
C ALA A 64 0.60 4.65 -5.21
N ALA A 65 0.09 4.88 -4.00
CA ALA A 65 -1.16 4.31 -3.52
C ALA A 65 -2.35 4.67 -4.40
N GLN A 66 -2.42 5.92 -4.90
CA GLN A 66 -3.45 6.36 -5.83
C GLN A 66 -3.40 5.57 -7.12
N ASN A 67 -2.23 5.42 -7.73
CA ASN A 67 -2.06 4.62 -8.94
C ASN A 67 -2.45 3.15 -8.72
N VAL A 68 -2.07 2.56 -7.58
CA VAL A 68 -2.44 1.19 -7.24
C VAL A 68 -3.95 1.05 -7.10
N GLN A 69 -4.62 1.94 -6.34
CA GLN A 69 -6.07 1.91 -6.17
C GLN A 69 -6.79 2.15 -7.49
N THR A 70 -6.30 3.04 -8.34
CA THR A 70 -6.83 3.26 -9.69
C THR A 70 -6.70 1.99 -10.54
N VAL A 71 -5.52 1.35 -10.57
CA VAL A 71 -5.32 0.10 -11.31
C VAL A 71 -6.20 -1.01 -10.75
N LEU A 72 -6.28 -1.17 -9.44
CA LEU A 72 -7.18 -2.13 -8.80
C LEU A 72 -8.64 -1.84 -9.12
N THR A 73 -9.07 -0.57 -9.14
CA THR A 73 -10.43 -0.18 -9.51
C THR A 73 -10.72 -0.51 -10.98
N ILE A 74 -9.78 -0.27 -11.88
CA ILE A 74 -9.90 -0.62 -13.31
C ILE A 74 -9.94 -2.15 -13.50
N LEU A 75 -9.12 -2.90 -12.78
CA LEU A 75 -9.08 -4.36 -12.87
C LEU A 75 -10.29 -5.02 -12.18
N ASN A 76 -10.80 -4.40 -11.12
CA ASN A 76 -11.97 -4.83 -10.35
C ASN A 76 -13.27 -4.23 -10.89
N VAL A 77 -13.21 -3.46 -11.99
CA VAL A 77 -14.33 -3.23 -12.91
C VAL A 77 -14.66 -4.59 -13.56
N GLN A 78 -15.26 -5.46 -12.76
CA GLN A 78 -16.06 -6.57 -13.21
C GLN A 78 -17.47 -5.99 -13.37
N GLU A 79 -17.91 -5.88 -14.63
CA GLU A 79 -19.33 -5.82 -15.05
C GLU A 79 -20.33 -5.48 -13.94
N THR A 80 -20.64 -4.19 -13.75
CA THR A 80 -22.03 -3.84 -13.41
C THR A 80 -22.88 -4.22 -14.63
N ALA A 81 -23.33 -5.47 -14.63
CA ALA A 81 -24.46 -5.95 -15.43
C ALA A 81 -25.77 -5.33 -14.91
#